data_AF-A0A8T6EJ86-F1
#
_entry.id   AF-A0A8T6EJ86-F1
#
_cell.length_a   1.000
_cell.length_b   1.000
_cell.length_c   1.000
_cell.angle_alpha   90.00
_cell.angle_beta   90.00
_cell.angle_gamma   90.00
#
_symmetry.space_group_name_H-M   'P 1'
#
loop_
_entity.id
_entity.type
_entity.pdbx_description
1 polymer ?
#
loop_
_entity_poly.entity_id
_entity_poly.type
_entity_poly.pdbx_seq_one_letter_code
_entity_poly.pdbx_strand_id
1 'polypeptide(L)'
;MNKSRKSIYIAALIISFLICVGILGTLFWMNRDNSRALVRDSEEQQSELRGQGGIGSETIMSQRQNGSITDIHSLAELVKEPSSTFDTKRTILRVVVSLDEERILGIFKESLEVPNFLGSLEMKHWVRSVLLSKLASLNLPKAQELIEQLDEPERESVLYGVMREWSPVHTERAIKFLSTFDGRVRSRGFQGLITGRHFLSHADLMEIGTELGFSEEYINRLFDWCQLAIQPMSLDDLETVFKNADVNDHQQLIQLRRKAARYVLAEGLDALPDVLELFDIVPTEDATSLSKSMVRIGRTRLISSVSAEDPASVFDFVLGLVEDIDVDLLSAVSEVWFASDPEELWYRLQEEDVRNYQAEITESVIDRWARNDPHLALVSLNHFPAEYHDEAYLAIANTISHDAPLEALALLPLTGVWPETPMDLESMTDVSSLRSFRPIYEIRSIVSAAAKSDPVATIEWLNSDASRLDESTLQQYLDTVLGNG
;
A
#
# COMPACT_ATOMS: atom_id res chain seq x y z
N MET A 1 31.12 -0.98 -55.77
CA MET A 1 31.35 -2.20 -54.94
C MET A 1 30.85 -3.41 -55.71
N ASN A 2 31.73 -4.37 -56.04
CA ASN A 2 31.38 -5.55 -56.85
C ASN A 2 30.26 -6.37 -56.19
N LYS A 3 29.27 -6.84 -56.97
CA LYS A 3 28.15 -7.68 -56.49
C LYS A 3 28.62 -8.86 -55.63
N SER A 4 29.76 -9.45 -55.98
CA SER A 4 30.42 -10.53 -55.21
C SER A 4 30.77 -10.14 -53.76
N ARG A 5 31.21 -8.90 -53.49
CA ARG A 5 31.53 -8.48 -52.11
C ARG A 5 30.27 -8.27 -51.26
N LYS A 6 29.18 -7.76 -51.83
CA LYS A 6 27.90 -7.61 -51.09
C LYS A 6 27.35 -8.96 -50.62
N SER A 7 27.40 -9.99 -51.46
CA SER A 7 26.92 -11.34 -51.08
C SER A 7 27.72 -11.95 -49.94
N ILE A 8 29.04 -11.72 -49.88
CA ILE A 8 29.90 -12.21 -48.80
C ILE A 8 29.58 -11.50 -47.47
N TYR A 9 29.36 -10.19 -47.49
CA TYR A 9 28.98 -9.43 -46.28
C TYR A 9 27.61 -9.83 -45.74
N ILE A 10 26.63 -10.06 -46.61
CA ILE A 10 25.29 -10.51 -46.19
C ILE A 10 25.35 -11.91 -45.59
N ALA A 11 26.11 -12.83 -46.19
CA ALA A 11 26.30 -14.16 -45.64
C ALA A 11 27.00 -14.12 -44.26
N ALA A 12 28.02 -13.27 -44.09
CA ALA A 12 28.71 -13.11 -42.82
C ALA A 12 27.79 -12.53 -41.71
N LEU A 13 26.93 -11.57 -42.06
CA LEU A 13 25.93 -11.01 -41.14
C LEU A 13 24.90 -12.05 -40.69
N ILE A 14 24.40 -12.87 -41.62
CA ILE A 14 23.43 -13.93 -41.30
C ILE A 14 24.07 -14.98 -40.39
N ILE A 15 25.31 -15.39 -40.67
CA ILE A 15 26.04 -16.36 -39.83
C ILE A 15 26.28 -15.78 -38.44
N SER A 16 26.71 -14.52 -38.32
CA SER A 16 26.91 -13.86 -37.03
C SER A 16 25.61 -13.76 -36.23
N PHE A 17 24.49 -13.44 -36.89
CA PHE A 17 23.18 -13.37 -36.27
C PHE A 17 22.73 -14.74 -35.72
N LEU A 18 22.89 -15.81 -36.52
CA LEU A 18 22.53 -17.17 -36.10
C LEU A 18 23.38 -17.66 -34.91
N ILE A 19 24.67 -17.29 -34.86
CA ILE A 19 25.54 -17.60 -33.71
C ILE A 19 25.07 -16.86 -32.46
N CYS A 20 24.73 -15.57 -32.56
CA CYS A 20 24.19 -14.80 -31.44
C CYS A 20 22.87 -15.39 -30.91
N VAL A 21 21.95 -15.78 -31.79
CA VAL A 21 20.68 -16.43 -31.41
C VAL A 21 20.93 -17.78 -30.74
N GLY A 22 21.88 -18.57 -31.24
CA GLY A 22 22.28 -19.84 -30.62
C GLY A 22 22.85 -19.68 -29.21
N ILE A 23 23.73 -18.69 -29.00
CA ILE A 23 24.32 -18.38 -27.68
C ILE A 23 23.26 -17.86 -26.70
N LEU A 24 22.35 -17.00 -27.16
CA LEU A 24 21.24 -16.52 -26.33
C LEU A 24 20.28 -17.65 -25.96
N GLY A 25 20.00 -18.57 -26.89
CA GLY A 25 19.18 -19.75 -26.63
C GLY A 25 19.79 -20.69 -25.59
N THR A 26 21.10 -20.93 -25.62
CA THR A 26 21.77 -21.77 -24.62
C THR A 26 21.85 -21.09 -23.26
N LEU A 27 22.13 -19.78 -23.20
CA LEU A 27 22.11 -19.01 -21.95
C LEU A 27 20.72 -18.97 -21.33
N PHE A 28 19.67 -18.83 -22.14
CA PHE A 28 18.28 -18.88 -21.68
C PHE A 28 17.90 -20.25 -21.13
N TRP A 29 18.33 -21.32 -21.81
CA TRP A 29 18.09 -22.70 -21.35
C TRP A 29 18.83 -23.01 -20.03
N MET A 30 20.09 -22.59 -19.89
CA MET A 30 20.85 -22.73 -18.64
C MET A 30 20.24 -21.90 -17.49
N ASN A 31 19.70 -20.71 -17.76
CA ASN A 31 19.03 -19.91 -16.75
C ASN A 31 17.69 -20.54 -16.30
N ARG A 32 16.96 -21.16 -17.23
CA ARG A 32 15.71 -21.86 -16.94
C ARG A 32 15.92 -23.08 -16.03
N ASP A 33 16.99 -23.83 -16.22
CA ASP A 33 17.28 -25.00 -15.39
C ASP A 33 17.82 -24.62 -14.00
N ASN A 34 18.64 -23.55 -13.90
CA ASN A 34 19.05 -22.99 -12.60
C ASN A 34 17.85 -22.44 -11.81
N SER A 35 16.88 -21.83 -12.49
CA SER A 35 15.65 -21.33 -11.86
C SER A 35 14.80 -22.49 -11.31
N ARG A 36 14.75 -23.63 -12.01
CA ARG A 36 14.04 -24.83 -11.55
C ARG A 36 14.71 -25.51 -10.35
N ALA A 37 16.04 -25.49 -10.29
CA ALA A 37 16.78 -26.00 -9.13
C ALA A 37 16.52 -25.13 -7.88
N LEU A 38 16.55 -23.80 -8.03
CA LEU A 38 16.25 -22.85 -6.94
C LEU A 38 14.81 -22.94 -6.45
N VAL A 39 13.84 -23.16 -7.35
CA VAL A 39 12.44 -23.35 -6.97
C VAL A 39 12.25 -24.66 -6.21
N ARG A 40 12.95 -25.74 -6.60
CA ARG A 40 12.84 -27.04 -5.94
C ARG A 40 13.46 -27.04 -4.53
N ASP A 41 14.62 -26.39 -4.37
CA ASP A 41 15.24 -26.20 -3.05
C ASP A 41 14.39 -25.29 -2.15
N SER A 42 13.73 -24.27 -2.72
CA SER A 42 12.80 -23.40 -2.01
C SER A 42 11.50 -24.11 -1.61
N GLU A 43 10.97 -25.01 -2.43
CA GLU A 43 9.77 -25.80 -2.11
C GLU A 43 10.06 -26.86 -1.03
N GLU A 44 11.25 -27.45 -1.04
CA GLU A 44 11.70 -28.40 0.00
C GLU A 44 11.87 -27.68 1.35
N GLN A 45 12.51 -26.50 1.36
CA GLN A 45 12.59 -25.63 2.56
C GLN A 45 11.21 -25.13 3.04
N GLN A 46 10.30 -24.78 2.13
CA GLN A 46 8.93 -24.39 2.51
C GLN A 46 8.11 -25.57 3.05
N SER A 47 8.35 -26.80 2.60
CA SER A 47 7.68 -27.99 3.13
C SER A 47 8.13 -28.32 4.56
N GLU A 48 9.40 -28.10 4.88
CA GLU A 48 9.94 -28.23 6.24
C GLU A 48 9.39 -27.15 7.18
N LEU A 49 9.24 -25.91 6.69
CA LEU A 49 8.68 -24.79 7.45
C LEU A 49 7.16 -24.92 7.70
N ARG A 50 6.41 -25.52 6.76
CA ARG A 50 4.96 -25.79 6.96
C ARG A 50 4.69 -26.81 8.08
N GLY A 51 5.66 -27.64 8.44
CA GLY A 51 5.56 -28.55 9.59
C GLY A 51 5.62 -27.87 10.96
N GLN A 52 6.00 -26.59 11.04
CA GLN A 52 6.23 -25.85 12.30
C GLN A 52 5.27 -24.65 12.50
N GLY A 53 4.32 -24.43 11.59
CA GLY A 53 3.57 -23.17 11.44
C GLY A 53 2.54 -22.76 12.51
N GLY A 54 2.47 -23.43 13.67
CA GLY A 54 1.48 -23.10 14.71
C GLY A 54 1.91 -22.02 15.70
N ILE A 55 3.21 -21.85 15.94
CA ILE A 55 3.73 -21.04 17.06
C ILE A 55 4.33 -19.69 16.58
N GLY A 56 4.67 -19.58 15.29
CA GLY A 56 5.30 -18.38 14.71
C GLY A 56 4.36 -17.19 14.53
N SER A 57 3.10 -17.41 14.11
CA SER A 57 2.20 -16.34 13.70
C SER A 57 1.73 -15.46 14.88
N GLU A 58 1.42 -16.03 16.04
CA GLU A 58 1.05 -15.25 17.24
C GLU A 58 2.22 -14.44 17.80
N THR A 59 3.44 -15.01 17.77
CA THR A 59 4.65 -14.31 18.20
C THR A 59 4.91 -13.10 17.29
N ILE A 60 4.84 -13.28 15.97
CA ILE A 60 5.04 -12.21 14.97
C ILE A 60 3.93 -11.15 15.05
N MET A 61 2.68 -11.54 15.29
CA MET A 61 1.56 -10.61 15.53
C MET A 61 1.75 -9.80 16.82
N SER A 62 2.26 -10.41 17.90
CA SER A 62 2.61 -9.67 19.12
C SER A 62 3.80 -8.73 18.94
N GLN A 63 4.80 -9.13 18.14
CA GLN A 63 5.96 -8.29 17.79
C GLN A 63 5.56 -7.11 16.89
N ARG A 64 4.59 -7.32 16.00
CA ARG A 64 3.91 -6.27 15.22
C ARG A 64 3.22 -5.25 16.14
N GLN A 65 2.56 -5.71 17.19
CA GLN A 65 1.78 -4.87 18.11
C GLN A 65 2.65 -4.11 19.13
N ASN A 66 3.79 -4.67 19.56
CA ASN A 66 4.57 -4.12 20.67
C ASN A 66 5.77 -3.25 20.27
N GLY A 67 5.92 -2.91 18.98
CA GLY A 67 7.08 -2.13 18.50
C GLY A 67 8.43 -2.79 18.79
N SER A 68 8.46 -4.13 18.83
CA SER A 68 9.64 -4.92 19.24
C SER A 68 10.63 -5.18 18.10
N ILE A 69 10.54 -4.45 16.99
CA ILE A 69 11.50 -4.60 15.90
C ILE A 69 12.80 -3.93 16.34
N THR A 70 13.68 -4.77 16.87
CA THR A 70 14.99 -4.39 17.41
C THR A 70 16.12 -4.52 16.39
N ASP A 71 15.92 -5.35 15.36
CA ASP A 71 16.95 -5.78 14.43
C ASP A 71 16.40 -6.02 13.02
N ILE A 72 17.30 -6.18 12.05
CA ILE A 72 16.99 -6.40 10.64
C ILE A 72 16.31 -7.75 10.39
N HIS A 73 16.58 -8.75 11.26
CA HIS A 73 15.99 -10.08 11.14
C HIS A 73 14.50 -10.05 11.51
N SER A 74 14.13 -9.34 12.57
CA SER A 74 12.75 -9.09 12.96
C SER A 74 11.99 -8.34 11.86
N LEU A 75 12.64 -7.36 11.22
CA LEU A 75 12.08 -6.68 10.05
C LEU A 75 11.94 -7.63 8.84
N ALA A 76 12.87 -8.57 8.64
CA ALA A 76 12.79 -9.54 7.56
C ALA A 76 11.68 -10.58 7.79
N GLU A 77 11.53 -11.09 9.02
CA GLU A 77 10.46 -12.04 9.39
C GLU A 77 9.08 -11.42 9.18
N LEU A 78 8.91 -10.15 9.57
CA LEU A 78 7.70 -9.36 9.32
C LEU A 78 7.25 -9.38 7.85
N VAL A 79 8.23 -9.46 6.95
CA VAL A 79 8.10 -9.36 5.49
C VAL A 79 7.95 -10.72 4.82
N LYS A 80 8.08 -11.83 5.55
CA LYS A 80 7.81 -13.17 5.01
C LYS A 80 6.32 -13.50 4.92
N GLU A 81 5.49 -12.86 5.73
CA GLU A 81 4.03 -13.09 5.80
C GLU A 81 3.12 -12.28 4.85
N PRO A 82 3.49 -11.12 4.27
CA PRO A 82 2.59 -10.36 3.41
C PRO A 82 2.31 -11.08 2.08
N SER A 83 1.04 -11.15 1.69
CA SER A 83 0.59 -11.72 0.41
C SER A 83 1.03 -10.93 -0.82
N SER A 84 1.50 -9.69 -0.65
CA SER A 84 1.92 -8.82 -1.75
C SER A 84 3.09 -7.89 -1.38
N THR A 85 3.89 -7.51 -2.39
CA THR A 85 4.96 -6.49 -2.25
C THR A 85 4.43 -5.15 -1.73
N PHE A 86 3.16 -4.83 -2.01
CA PHE A 86 2.53 -3.60 -1.54
C PHE A 86 2.31 -3.63 -0.02
N ASP A 87 1.75 -4.73 0.49
CA ASP A 87 1.50 -4.91 1.92
C ASP A 87 2.81 -4.94 2.72
N THR A 88 3.85 -5.58 2.16
CA THR A 88 5.22 -5.51 2.66
C THR A 88 5.68 -4.07 2.83
N LYS A 89 5.60 -3.25 1.76
CA LYS A 89 6.06 -1.86 1.79
C LYS A 89 5.26 -1.03 2.80
N ARG A 90 3.94 -1.19 2.85
CA ARG A 90 3.08 -0.49 3.81
C ARG A 90 3.42 -0.85 5.26
N THR A 91 3.66 -2.13 5.54
CA THR A 91 4.01 -2.61 6.88
C THR A 91 5.36 -2.06 7.33
N ILE A 92 6.38 -2.11 6.46
CA ILE A 92 7.70 -1.56 6.76
C ILE A 92 7.61 -0.05 7.02
N LEU A 93 6.85 0.70 6.21
CA LEU A 93 6.67 2.14 6.42
C LEU A 93 6.07 2.44 7.81
N ARG A 94 5.02 1.73 8.22
CA ARG A 94 4.42 1.89 9.55
C ARG A 94 5.42 1.65 10.68
N VAL A 95 6.20 0.57 10.56
CA VAL A 95 7.25 0.24 11.52
C VAL A 95 8.30 1.34 11.58
N VAL A 96 8.87 1.74 10.43
CA VAL A 96 9.98 2.70 10.42
C VAL A 96 9.56 4.07 10.95
N VAL A 97 8.29 4.47 10.75
CA VAL A 97 7.77 5.74 11.27
C VAL A 97 7.82 5.81 12.81
N SER A 98 7.67 4.68 13.51
CA SER A 98 7.70 4.64 14.98
C SER A 98 9.10 4.44 15.58
N LEU A 99 10.12 4.16 14.76
CA LEU A 99 11.48 3.96 15.25
C LEU A 99 12.15 5.29 15.65
N ASP A 100 12.90 5.22 16.75
CA ASP A 100 13.84 6.26 17.17
C ASP A 100 15.16 6.21 16.39
N GLU A 101 16.03 7.20 16.61
CA GLU A 101 17.32 7.31 15.94
C GLU A 101 18.22 6.09 16.20
N GLU A 102 18.32 5.62 17.46
CA GLU A 102 19.23 4.54 17.85
C GLU A 102 18.85 3.22 17.16
N ARG A 103 17.55 2.90 17.12
CA ARG A 103 17.03 1.71 16.45
C ARG A 103 17.24 1.76 14.95
N ILE A 104 17.01 2.91 14.30
CA ILE A 104 17.27 3.07 12.86
C ILE A 104 18.75 2.84 12.55
N LEU A 105 19.66 3.36 13.39
CA LEU A 105 21.10 3.14 13.23
C LEU A 105 21.49 1.67 13.38
N GLY A 106 20.90 0.96 14.35
CA GLY A 106 21.11 -0.48 14.55
C GLY A 106 20.68 -1.28 13.31
N ILE A 107 19.41 -1.14 12.92
CA ILE A 107 18.82 -1.83 11.77
C ILE A 107 19.57 -1.51 10.47
N PHE A 108 19.96 -0.25 10.25
CA PHE A 108 20.70 0.13 9.05
C PHE A 108 22.07 -0.55 8.99
N LYS A 109 22.84 -0.57 10.09
CA LYS A 109 24.16 -1.22 10.16
C LYS A 109 24.03 -2.71 9.89
N GLU A 110 23.09 -3.39 10.53
CA GLU A 110 22.85 -4.80 10.28
C GLU A 110 22.43 -5.06 8.83
N SER A 111 21.65 -4.16 8.23
CA SER A 111 21.30 -4.26 6.81
C SER A 111 22.54 -4.24 5.91
N LEU A 112 23.62 -3.54 6.29
CA LEU A 112 24.92 -3.54 5.57
C LEU A 112 25.58 -4.92 5.58
N GLU A 113 25.43 -5.66 6.68
CA GLU A 113 26.06 -6.95 6.90
C GLU A 113 25.30 -8.12 6.26
N VAL A 114 24.00 -7.95 5.98
CA VAL A 114 23.13 -8.99 5.41
C VAL A 114 22.71 -8.64 3.96
N PRO A 115 23.52 -8.95 2.93
CA PRO A 115 23.32 -8.46 1.56
C PRO A 115 21.97 -8.81 0.91
N ASN A 116 21.32 -9.91 1.32
CA ASN A 116 20.11 -10.46 0.68
C ASN A 116 18.91 -10.65 1.63
N PHE A 117 18.82 -9.89 2.73
CA PHE A 117 17.82 -10.15 3.78
C PHE A 117 16.35 -10.07 3.33
N LEU A 118 16.04 -9.44 2.18
CA LEU A 118 14.67 -9.31 1.64
C LEU A 118 14.48 -9.95 0.25
N GLY A 119 15.38 -10.88 -0.13
CA GLY A 119 15.24 -11.66 -1.36
C GLY A 119 15.44 -10.89 -2.68
N SER A 120 15.56 -9.56 -2.65
CA SER A 120 15.86 -8.74 -3.84
C SER A 120 16.68 -7.49 -3.51
N LEU A 121 17.54 -7.11 -4.46
CA LEU A 121 18.35 -5.89 -4.39
C LEU A 121 17.47 -4.62 -4.36
N GLU A 122 16.35 -4.63 -5.09
CA GLU A 122 15.40 -3.51 -5.10
C GLU A 122 14.79 -3.28 -3.71
N MET A 123 14.31 -4.34 -3.06
CA MET A 123 13.71 -4.21 -1.73
C MET A 123 14.75 -3.77 -0.69
N LYS A 124 15.99 -4.27 -0.78
CA LYS A 124 17.11 -3.82 0.04
C LYS A 124 17.34 -2.31 -0.08
N HIS A 125 17.48 -1.80 -1.31
CA HIS A 125 17.68 -0.37 -1.55
C HIS A 125 16.48 0.45 -1.06
N TRP A 126 15.26 -0.04 -1.28
CA TRP A 126 14.05 0.62 -0.83
C TRP A 126 13.97 0.72 0.70
N VAL A 127 14.21 -0.36 1.44
CA VAL A 127 14.20 -0.34 2.92
C VAL A 127 15.27 0.60 3.47
N ARG A 128 16.48 0.58 2.92
CA ARG A 128 17.54 1.53 3.30
C ARG A 128 17.15 2.98 3.02
N SER A 129 16.47 3.24 1.90
CA SER A 129 15.94 4.57 1.58
C SER A 129 14.92 5.04 2.62
N VAL A 130 13.99 4.17 3.04
CA VAL A 130 12.97 4.47 4.05
C VAL A 130 13.60 4.75 5.41
N LEU A 131 14.54 3.91 5.86
CA LEU A 131 15.29 4.10 7.10
C LEU A 131 16.06 5.43 7.10
N LEU A 132 16.78 5.71 6.02
CA LEU A 132 17.57 6.95 5.91
C LEU A 132 16.71 8.20 5.72
N SER A 133 15.51 8.08 5.13
CA SER A 133 14.54 9.18 5.07
C SER A 133 14.06 9.57 6.46
N LYS A 134 13.70 8.57 7.27
CA LYS A 134 13.31 8.79 8.67
C LYS A 134 14.50 9.35 9.47
N LEU A 135 15.70 8.79 9.29
CA LEU A 135 16.90 9.31 9.95
C LEU A 135 17.20 10.75 9.53
N ALA A 136 17.01 11.12 8.26
CA ALA A 136 17.20 12.50 7.81
C ALA A 136 16.28 13.50 8.53
N SER A 137 15.07 13.08 8.90
CA SER A 137 14.14 13.88 9.72
C SER A 137 14.55 13.99 11.19
N LEU A 138 15.29 13.02 11.73
CA LEU A 138 15.75 13.00 13.13
C LEU A 138 17.15 13.63 13.28
N ASN A 139 18.10 13.20 12.46
CA ASN A 139 19.51 13.56 12.49
C ASN A 139 20.12 13.55 11.07
N LEU A 140 19.97 14.68 10.38
CA LEU A 140 20.42 14.86 9.00
C LEU A 140 21.93 14.61 8.78
N PRO A 141 22.86 15.14 9.61
CA PRO A 141 24.28 14.83 9.47
C PRO A 141 24.58 13.34 9.53
N LYS A 142 23.89 12.59 10.40
CA LYS A 142 24.11 11.15 10.53
C LYS A 142 23.58 10.37 9.32
N ALA A 143 22.43 10.76 8.78
CA ALA A 143 21.92 10.20 7.52
C ALA A 143 22.91 10.43 6.37
N GLN A 144 23.52 11.62 6.29
CA GLN A 144 24.56 11.92 5.28
C GLN A 144 25.75 10.97 5.41
N GLU A 145 26.30 10.84 6.62
CA GLU A 145 27.45 9.98 6.91
C GLU A 145 27.21 8.53 6.46
N LEU A 146 25.99 8.00 6.69
CA LEU A 146 25.64 6.64 6.31
C LEU A 146 25.45 6.46 4.79
N ILE A 147 24.88 7.46 4.10
CA ILE A 147 24.78 7.43 2.63
C ILE A 147 26.17 7.42 2.00
N GLU A 148 27.12 8.18 2.55
CA GLU A 148 28.51 8.23 2.08
C GLU A 148 29.28 6.92 2.28
N GLN A 149 28.81 6.01 3.14
CA GLN A 149 29.39 4.68 3.34
C GLN A 149 28.93 3.64 2.30
N LEU A 150 27.85 3.92 1.56
CA LEU A 150 27.33 3.03 0.52
C LEU A 150 28.21 3.07 -0.73
N ASP A 151 28.29 1.96 -1.48
CA ASP A 151 28.90 1.96 -2.81
C ASP A 151 28.14 2.89 -3.78
N GLU A 152 28.79 3.34 -4.86
CA GLU A 152 28.21 4.37 -5.74
C GLU A 152 26.85 3.98 -6.35
N PRO A 153 26.64 2.77 -6.92
CA PRO A 153 25.33 2.35 -7.42
C PRO A 153 24.24 2.33 -6.35
N GLU A 154 24.55 1.80 -5.17
CA GLU A 154 23.60 1.75 -4.07
C GLU A 154 23.32 3.14 -3.50
N ARG A 155 24.34 3.98 -3.38
CA ARG A 155 24.23 5.38 -2.95
C ARG A 155 23.33 6.20 -3.87
N GLU A 156 23.48 6.04 -5.19
CA GLU A 156 22.60 6.65 -6.18
C GLU A 156 21.14 6.23 -5.98
N SER A 157 20.89 4.92 -5.84
CA SER A 157 19.54 4.36 -5.67
C SER A 157 18.89 4.78 -4.35
N VAL A 158 19.67 4.76 -3.26
CA VAL A 158 19.19 5.11 -1.92
C VAL A 158 18.95 6.60 -1.83
N LEU A 159 19.84 7.45 -2.34
CA LEU A 159 19.63 8.90 -2.33
C LEU A 159 18.42 9.32 -3.16
N TYR A 160 18.17 8.67 -4.30
CA TYR A 160 16.93 8.86 -5.07
C TYR A 160 15.70 8.57 -4.20
N GLY A 161 15.68 7.44 -3.50
CA GLY A 161 14.58 7.07 -2.60
C GLY A 161 14.42 8.05 -1.43
N VAL A 162 15.52 8.45 -0.79
CA VAL A 162 15.50 9.42 0.31
C VAL A 162 14.93 10.75 -0.14
N MET A 163 15.39 11.29 -1.27
CA MET A 163 14.87 12.57 -1.78
C MET A 163 13.39 12.47 -2.18
N ARG A 164 12.97 11.33 -2.74
CA ARG A 164 11.57 11.12 -3.13
C ARG A 164 10.61 11.12 -1.95
N GLU A 165 10.96 10.46 -0.85
CA GLU A 165 10.07 10.35 0.32
C GLU A 165 10.21 11.55 1.27
N TRP A 166 11.40 12.13 1.40
CA TRP A 166 11.70 13.18 2.40
C TRP A 166 11.45 14.61 1.89
N SER A 167 11.74 14.89 0.61
CA SER A 167 11.65 16.24 0.06
C SER A 167 10.24 16.86 0.03
N PRO A 168 9.12 16.11 -0.06
CA PRO A 168 7.78 16.71 0.02
C PRO A 168 7.52 17.41 1.35
N VAL A 169 8.08 16.90 2.44
CA VAL A 169 7.89 17.45 3.80
C VAL A 169 8.97 18.48 4.15
N HIS A 170 10.19 18.31 3.63
CA HIS A 170 11.37 19.08 4.06
C HIS A 170 12.16 19.71 2.89
N THR A 171 11.47 20.20 1.87
CA THR A 171 11.95 20.97 0.71
C THR A 171 13.33 21.63 0.87
N GLU A 172 13.43 22.71 1.65
CA GLU A 172 14.66 23.52 1.72
C GLU A 172 15.82 22.73 2.34
N ARG A 173 15.52 21.90 3.34
CA ARG A 173 16.51 21.01 3.96
C ARG A 173 16.96 19.94 2.97
N ALA A 174 16.07 19.43 2.13
CA ALA A 174 16.38 18.47 1.08
C ALA A 174 17.29 19.05 0.01
N ILE A 175 17.04 20.29 -0.44
CA ILE A 175 17.91 20.99 -1.40
C ILE A 175 19.30 21.19 -0.80
N LYS A 176 19.37 21.73 0.43
CA LYS A 176 20.64 21.94 1.13
C LYS A 176 21.40 20.62 1.34
N PHE A 177 20.70 19.56 1.74
CA PHE A 177 21.27 18.23 1.89
C PHE A 177 21.79 17.69 0.56
N LEU A 178 21.01 17.81 -0.51
CA LEU A 178 21.40 17.33 -1.83
C LEU A 178 22.64 18.06 -2.37
N SER A 179 22.83 19.34 -1.99
CA SER A 179 24.00 20.14 -2.38
C SER A 179 25.33 19.60 -1.84
N THR A 180 25.32 18.74 -0.81
CA THR A 180 26.55 18.16 -0.23
C THR A 180 27.11 16.99 -1.04
N PHE A 181 26.29 16.37 -1.91
CA PHE A 181 26.72 15.31 -2.83
C PHE A 181 27.22 15.91 -4.13
N ASP A 182 27.97 15.18 -4.96
CA ASP A 182 28.44 15.62 -6.26
C ASP A 182 28.09 14.64 -7.39
N GLY A 183 28.40 15.05 -8.63
CA GLY A 183 28.33 14.20 -9.82
C GLY A 183 26.99 13.48 -10.02
N ARG A 184 27.08 12.16 -10.27
CA ARG A 184 25.91 11.31 -10.55
C ARG A 184 25.00 11.13 -9.35
N VAL A 185 25.56 11.09 -8.15
CA VAL A 185 24.82 10.93 -6.90
C VAL A 185 23.89 12.13 -6.70
N ARG A 186 24.41 13.37 -6.83
CA ARG A 186 23.57 14.58 -6.80
C ARG A 186 22.49 14.56 -7.88
N SER A 187 22.86 14.19 -9.10
CA SER A 187 21.91 14.08 -10.24
C SER A 187 20.75 13.12 -9.93
N ARG A 188 21.04 11.94 -9.37
CA ARG A 188 20.01 10.96 -8.96
C ARG A 188 19.18 11.45 -7.80
N GLY A 189 19.77 12.08 -6.80
CA GLY A 189 19.02 12.70 -5.72
C GLY A 189 18.08 13.81 -6.22
N PHE A 190 18.50 14.61 -7.21
CA PHE A 190 17.65 15.65 -7.80
C PHE A 190 16.45 15.04 -8.54
N GLN A 191 16.64 13.93 -9.26
CA GLN A 191 15.53 13.16 -9.83
C GLN A 191 14.56 12.66 -8.75
N GLY A 192 15.08 12.18 -7.62
CA GLY A 192 14.26 11.78 -6.47
C GLY A 192 13.45 12.95 -5.91
N LEU A 193 14.08 14.12 -5.74
CA LEU A 193 13.43 15.34 -5.25
C LEU A 193 12.27 15.76 -6.14
N ILE A 194 12.46 15.67 -7.46
CA ILE A 194 11.44 16.07 -8.43
C ILE A 194 10.32 15.04 -8.50
N THR A 195 10.64 13.75 -8.48
CA THR A 195 9.62 12.69 -8.52
C THR A 195 8.82 12.57 -7.23
N GLY A 196 9.37 12.96 -6.10
CA GLY A 196 8.67 13.07 -4.82
C GLY A 196 7.67 14.23 -4.81
N ARG A 197 7.95 15.29 -5.54
CA ARG A 197 7.04 16.43 -5.68
C ARG A 197 6.16 16.28 -6.89
N HIS A 198 4.89 16.02 -6.64
CA HIS A 198 3.92 15.89 -7.72
C HIS A 198 3.76 17.16 -8.58
N PHE A 199 4.22 18.34 -8.15
CA PHE A 199 4.03 19.60 -8.87
C PHE A 199 5.11 20.65 -8.56
N LEU A 200 6.26 20.61 -9.25
CA LEU A 200 7.13 21.79 -9.35
C LEU A 200 6.88 22.49 -10.67
N SER A 201 6.72 23.82 -10.64
CA SER A 201 6.69 24.58 -11.89
C SER A 201 8.05 24.50 -12.59
N HIS A 202 8.07 24.74 -13.90
CA HIS A 202 9.34 24.83 -14.64
C HIS A 202 10.28 25.88 -14.02
N ALA A 203 9.72 27.00 -13.54
CA ALA A 203 10.49 28.06 -12.88
C ALA A 203 11.13 27.57 -11.57
N ASP A 204 10.38 26.86 -10.71
CA ASP A 204 10.92 26.32 -9.46
C ASP A 204 12.03 25.29 -9.74
N LEU A 205 11.84 24.45 -10.76
CA LEU A 205 12.86 23.48 -11.19
C LEU A 205 14.12 24.17 -11.70
N MET A 206 13.97 25.27 -12.43
CA MET A 206 15.08 26.08 -12.91
C MET A 206 15.83 26.73 -11.75
N GLU A 207 15.12 27.30 -10.77
CA GLU A 207 15.72 27.90 -9.58
C GLU A 207 16.50 26.84 -8.76
N ILE A 208 15.83 25.76 -8.35
CA ILE A 208 16.44 24.70 -7.53
C ILE A 208 17.59 24.02 -8.30
N GLY A 209 17.39 23.72 -9.58
CA GLY A 209 18.40 23.07 -10.40
C GLY A 209 19.65 23.95 -10.57
N THR A 210 19.47 25.26 -10.73
CA THR A 210 20.58 26.22 -10.81
C THR A 210 21.30 26.36 -9.47
N GLU A 211 20.58 26.42 -8.35
CA GLU A 211 21.15 26.43 -7.00
C GLU A 211 22.04 25.20 -6.75
N LEU A 212 21.60 24.03 -7.24
CA LEU A 212 22.35 22.78 -7.15
C LEU A 212 23.49 22.65 -8.19
N GLY A 213 23.65 23.63 -9.07
CA GLY A 213 24.70 23.70 -10.08
C GLY A 213 24.46 22.83 -11.33
N PHE A 214 23.21 22.44 -11.61
CA PHE A 214 22.86 21.76 -12.86
C PHE A 214 22.78 22.75 -14.03
N SER A 215 23.08 22.27 -15.23
CA SER A 215 22.88 23.08 -16.44
C SER A 215 21.41 23.21 -16.79
N GLU A 216 21.03 24.35 -17.37
CA GLU A 216 19.70 24.58 -17.92
C GLU A 216 19.26 23.46 -18.88
N GLU A 217 20.15 22.97 -19.76
CA GLU A 217 19.86 21.85 -20.65
C GLU A 217 19.48 20.56 -19.89
N TYR A 218 20.16 20.27 -18.78
CA TYR A 218 19.83 19.11 -17.95
C TYR A 218 18.47 19.30 -17.26
N ILE A 219 18.21 20.48 -16.69
CA ILE A 219 16.94 20.80 -16.03
C ILE A 219 15.78 20.72 -17.02
N ASN A 220 15.94 21.28 -18.23
CA ASN A 220 14.93 21.22 -19.29
C ASN A 220 14.65 19.78 -19.72
N ARG A 221 15.67 18.94 -19.96
CA ARG A 221 15.46 17.53 -20.28
C ARG A 221 14.72 16.78 -19.17
N LEU A 222 15.02 17.12 -17.92
CA LEU A 222 14.37 16.49 -16.78
C LEU A 222 12.92 16.96 -16.63
N PHE A 223 12.66 18.24 -16.84
CA PHE A 223 11.32 18.80 -16.92
C PHE A 223 10.53 18.15 -18.05
N ASP A 224 11.09 18.03 -19.26
CA ASP A 224 10.46 17.35 -20.38
C ASP A 224 10.18 15.88 -20.05
N TRP A 225 11.09 15.19 -19.37
CA TRP A 225 10.84 13.82 -18.92
C TRP A 225 9.69 13.75 -17.90
N CYS A 226 9.63 14.68 -16.95
CA CYS A 226 8.52 14.81 -16.01
C CYS A 226 7.21 15.17 -16.73
N GLN A 227 7.25 16.09 -17.69
CA GLN A 227 6.10 16.49 -18.50
C GLN A 227 5.62 15.33 -19.37
N LEU A 228 6.49 14.59 -20.06
CA LEU A 228 6.12 13.36 -20.78
C LEU A 228 5.55 12.30 -19.84
N ALA A 229 6.04 12.29 -18.59
CA ALA A 229 5.49 11.45 -17.56
C ALA A 229 4.18 11.99 -16.96
N ILE A 230 3.66 13.17 -17.34
CA ILE A 230 2.46 13.82 -16.80
C ILE A 230 1.44 14.20 -17.89
N GLN A 231 1.85 14.48 -19.12
CA GLN A 231 0.96 14.94 -20.19
C GLN A 231 -0.06 13.85 -20.55
N PRO A 232 -1.33 14.23 -20.71
CA PRO A 232 -2.32 13.33 -21.29
C PRO A 232 -1.88 12.98 -22.71
N MET A 233 -1.78 11.69 -22.99
CA MET A 233 -1.57 11.18 -24.34
C MET A 233 -2.91 11.16 -25.06
N SER A 234 -2.94 11.42 -26.38
CA SER A 234 -4.16 11.19 -27.17
C SER A 234 -4.58 9.71 -27.08
N LEU A 235 -5.86 9.40 -27.34
CA LEU A 235 -6.34 8.01 -27.36
C LEU A 235 -5.54 7.14 -28.34
N ASP A 236 -5.20 7.66 -29.52
CA ASP A 236 -4.40 6.98 -30.54
C ASP A 236 -2.98 6.65 -30.05
N ASP A 237 -2.35 7.59 -29.34
CA ASP A 237 -1.06 7.36 -28.70
C ASP A 237 -1.19 6.32 -27.59
N LEU A 238 -2.28 6.37 -26.82
CA LEU A 238 -2.55 5.45 -25.72
C LEU A 238 -2.75 4.03 -26.23
N GLU A 239 -3.54 3.85 -27.28
CA GLU A 239 -3.74 2.60 -27.99
C GLU A 239 -2.42 2.08 -28.58
N THR A 240 -1.61 2.96 -29.18
CA THR A 240 -0.30 2.60 -29.73
C THR A 240 0.65 2.12 -28.64
N VAL A 241 0.69 2.79 -27.49
CA VAL A 241 1.50 2.37 -26.34
C VAL A 241 0.96 1.06 -25.76
N PHE A 242 -0.37 0.87 -25.72
CA PHE A 242 -1.02 -0.37 -25.25
C PHE A 242 -0.65 -1.57 -26.12
N LYS A 243 -0.77 -1.43 -27.45
CA LYS A 243 -0.44 -2.49 -28.43
C LYS A 243 1.02 -2.92 -28.38
N ASN A 244 1.91 -2.03 -27.98
CA ASN A 244 3.35 -2.27 -27.92
C ASN A 244 3.85 -2.65 -26.52
N ALA A 245 3.02 -2.55 -25.49
CA ALA A 245 3.40 -2.88 -24.12
C ALA A 245 3.48 -4.39 -23.92
N ASP A 246 4.53 -4.85 -23.24
CA ASP A 246 4.56 -6.23 -22.75
C ASP A 246 3.62 -6.33 -21.54
N VAL A 247 2.46 -6.97 -21.74
CA VAL A 247 1.47 -7.18 -20.68
C VAL A 247 1.99 -8.06 -19.53
N ASN A 248 3.16 -8.69 -19.67
CA ASN A 248 3.83 -9.40 -18.58
C ASN A 248 4.82 -8.51 -17.80
N ASP A 249 5.14 -7.31 -18.31
CA ASP A 249 5.99 -6.33 -17.61
C ASP A 249 5.13 -5.44 -16.72
N HIS A 250 5.17 -5.73 -15.40
CA HIS A 250 4.40 -5.01 -14.39
C HIS A 250 4.68 -3.50 -14.37
N GLN A 251 5.92 -3.06 -14.68
CA GLN A 251 6.26 -1.64 -14.70
C GLN A 251 5.64 -0.93 -15.90
N GLN A 252 5.66 -1.57 -17.08
CA GLN A 252 4.98 -1.03 -18.26
C GLN A 252 3.47 -0.91 -18.04
N LEU A 253 2.86 -1.90 -17.42
CA LEU A 253 1.43 -1.88 -17.05
C LEU A 253 1.08 -0.75 -16.07
N ILE A 254 1.90 -0.49 -15.05
CA ILE A 254 1.71 0.64 -14.13
C ILE A 254 1.79 1.97 -14.89
N GLN A 255 2.79 2.13 -15.77
CA GLN A 255 2.96 3.35 -16.56
C GLN A 255 1.77 3.56 -17.50
N LEU A 256 1.28 2.48 -18.11
CA LEU A 256 0.11 2.51 -18.98
C LEU A 256 -1.14 2.99 -18.24
N ARG A 257 -1.40 2.43 -17.05
CA ARG A 257 -2.53 2.81 -16.19
C ARG A 257 -2.48 4.28 -15.79
N ARG A 258 -1.29 4.79 -15.47
CA ARG A 258 -1.09 6.21 -15.15
C ARG A 258 -1.37 7.11 -16.35
N LYS A 259 -0.94 6.70 -17.55
CA LYS A 259 -1.21 7.44 -18.79
C LYS A 259 -2.71 7.44 -19.11
N ALA A 260 -3.36 6.28 -19.00
CA ALA A 260 -4.81 6.13 -19.15
C ALA A 260 -5.60 7.02 -18.19
N ALA A 261 -5.23 7.03 -16.91
CA ALA A 261 -5.84 7.90 -15.90
C ALA A 261 -5.77 9.37 -16.27
N ARG A 262 -4.62 9.82 -16.75
CA ARG A 262 -4.45 11.21 -17.13
C ARG A 262 -5.20 11.58 -18.39
N TYR A 263 -5.35 10.66 -19.34
CA TYR A 263 -6.22 10.88 -20.50
C TYR A 263 -7.67 11.11 -20.06
N VAL A 264 -8.21 10.26 -19.17
CA VAL A 264 -9.56 10.43 -18.63
C VAL A 264 -9.69 11.74 -17.83
N LEU A 265 -8.69 12.10 -17.03
CA LEU A 265 -8.69 13.40 -16.33
C LEU A 265 -8.70 14.59 -17.29
N ALA A 266 -7.96 14.51 -18.40
CA ALA A 266 -7.82 15.61 -19.35
C ALA A 266 -9.01 15.77 -20.30
N GLU A 267 -9.56 14.66 -20.80
CA GLU A 267 -10.70 14.66 -21.72
C GLU A 267 -12.06 14.58 -20.99
N GLY A 268 -12.04 14.37 -19.68
CA GLY A 268 -13.23 14.19 -18.84
C GLY A 268 -13.70 12.74 -18.77
N LEU A 269 -14.69 12.50 -17.90
CA LEU A 269 -15.24 11.16 -17.65
C LEU A 269 -15.87 10.51 -18.89
N ASP A 270 -16.28 11.29 -19.87
CA ASP A 270 -16.79 10.80 -21.16
C ASP A 270 -15.76 9.96 -21.93
N ALA A 271 -14.47 10.11 -21.64
CA ALA A 271 -13.38 9.33 -22.23
C ALA A 271 -13.10 8.00 -21.50
N LEU A 272 -13.71 7.78 -20.33
CA LEU A 272 -13.48 6.58 -19.52
C LEU A 272 -13.96 5.29 -20.21
N PRO A 273 -15.10 5.24 -20.93
CA PRO A 273 -15.49 4.07 -21.72
C PRO A 273 -14.43 3.65 -22.75
N ASP A 274 -13.86 4.60 -23.50
CA ASP A 274 -12.83 4.32 -24.51
C ASP A 274 -11.56 3.72 -23.87
N VAL A 275 -11.19 4.23 -22.70
CA VAL A 275 -10.06 3.72 -21.92
C VAL A 275 -10.35 2.34 -21.34
N LEU A 276 -11.56 2.10 -20.83
CA LEU A 276 -11.95 0.78 -20.31
C LEU A 276 -11.98 -0.25 -21.43
N GLU A 277 -12.48 0.12 -22.62
CA GLU A 277 -12.44 -0.75 -23.81
C GLU A 277 -10.98 -1.11 -24.15
N LEU A 278 -10.05 -0.15 -24.11
CA LEU A 278 -8.61 -0.43 -24.30
C LEU A 278 -8.06 -1.46 -23.30
N PHE A 279 -8.53 -1.46 -22.04
CA PHE A 279 -8.13 -2.46 -21.04
C PHE A 279 -8.84 -3.81 -21.21
N ASP A 280 -10.04 -3.83 -21.78
CA ASP A 280 -10.82 -5.05 -22.06
C ASP A 280 -10.40 -5.76 -23.36
N ILE A 281 -9.67 -5.10 -24.27
CA ILE A 281 -9.12 -5.67 -25.53
C ILE A 281 -7.98 -6.70 -25.30
N VAL A 282 -7.77 -7.23 -24.10
CA VAL A 282 -6.80 -8.34 -23.87
C VAL A 282 -7.51 -9.69 -23.71
N PRO A 283 -7.87 -10.39 -24.82
CA PRO A 283 -8.39 -11.74 -24.75
C PRO A 283 -7.23 -12.75 -24.73
N THR A 284 -7.11 -13.55 -23.68
CA THR A 284 -6.63 -14.92 -23.83
C THR A 284 -7.46 -15.87 -22.95
N GLU A 285 -7.95 -16.96 -23.56
CA GLU A 285 -8.90 -17.92 -22.97
C GLU A 285 -8.37 -18.61 -21.68
N ASP A 286 -7.06 -18.59 -21.43
CA ASP A 286 -6.41 -19.21 -20.27
C ASP A 286 -5.98 -18.23 -19.15
N ALA A 287 -6.11 -16.91 -19.34
CA ALA A 287 -5.67 -15.88 -18.37
C ALA A 287 -6.79 -15.33 -17.47
N THR A 288 -7.99 -15.92 -17.53
CA THR A 288 -9.25 -15.26 -17.17
C THR A 288 -9.45 -14.86 -15.71
N SER A 289 -8.76 -15.45 -14.72
CA SER A 289 -8.89 -15.02 -13.32
C SER A 289 -7.89 -13.94 -12.92
N LEU A 290 -6.63 -14.08 -13.36
CA LEU A 290 -5.56 -13.13 -13.08
C LEU A 290 -5.73 -11.86 -13.93
N SER A 291 -6.10 -11.99 -15.21
CA SER A 291 -6.39 -10.84 -16.07
C SER A 291 -7.60 -10.08 -15.56
N LYS A 292 -8.71 -10.74 -15.21
CA LYS A 292 -9.89 -10.07 -14.61
C LYS A 292 -9.54 -9.40 -13.28
N SER A 293 -8.74 -10.03 -12.42
CA SER A 293 -8.28 -9.41 -11.17
C SER A 293 -7.38 -8.21 -11.44
N MET A 294 -6.48 -8.30 -12.42
CA MET A 294 -5.58 -7.20 -12.79
C MET A 294 -6.32 -6.05 -13.48
N VAL A 295 -7.33 -6.33 -14.31
CA VAL A 295 -8.23 -5.35 -14.93
C VAL A 295 -9.08 -4.70 -13.85
N ARG A 296 -9.67 -5.48 -12.92
CA ARG A 296 -10.39 -4.94 -11.75
C ARG A 296 -9.50 -4.02 -10.92
N ILE A 297 -8.31 -4.47 -10.52
CA ILE A 297 -7.33 -3.63 -9.78
C ILE A 297 -6.93 -2.39 -10.59
N GLY A 298 -6.79 -2.53 -11.92
CA GLY A 298 -6.49 -1.42 -12.83
C GLY A 298 -7.62 -0.38 -12.85
N ARG A 299 -8.86 -0.85 -13.01
CA ARG A 299 -10.10 -0.07 -13.01
C ARG A 299 -10.32 0.63 -11.67
N THR A 300 -10.19 -0.07 -10.55
CA THR A 300 -10.29 0.53 -9.21
C THR A 300 -9.26 1.64 -9.02
N ARG A 301 -7.99 1.41 -9.38
CA ARG A 301 -6.93 2.44 -9.22
C ARG A 301 -7.11 3.65 -10.15
N LEU A 302 -7.54 3.40 -11.39
CA LEU A 302 -7.88 4.44 -12.36
C LEU A 302 -9.00 5.30 -11.81
N ILE A 303 -10.07 4.67 -11.36
CA ILE A 303 -11.24 5.32 -10.80
C ILE A 303 -10.90 6.08 -9.52
N SER A 304 -10.19 5.49 -8.56
CA SER A 304 -9.74 6.22 -7.36
C SER A 304 -8.89 7.45 -7.68
N SER A 305 -8.11 7.43 -8.77
CA SER A 305 -7.32 8.60 -9.18
C SER A 305 -8.16 9.71 -9.81
N VAL A 306 -9.23 9.35 -10.52
CA VAL A 306 -10.16 10.30 -11.14
C VAL A 306 -11.16 10.85 -10.11
N SER A 307 -11.60 10.02 -9.15
CA SER A 307 -12.48 10.41 -8.04
C SER A 307 -11.89 11.46 -7.12
N ALA A 308 -10.58 11.69 -7.13
CA ALA A 308 -9.97 12.73 -6.32
C ALA A 308 -10.34 14.16 -6.78
N GLU A 309 -10.78 14.31 -8.04
CA GLU A 309 -11.16 15.61 -8.61
C GLU A 309 -12.68 15.83 -8.61
N ASP A 310 -13.44 14.82 -9.00
CA ASP A 310 -14.90 14.85 -9.05
C ASP A 310 -15.48 13.47 -8.66
N PRO A 311 -15.54 13.16 -7.36
CA PRO A 311 -16.00 11.86 -6.90
C PRO A 311 -17.49 11.62 -7.21
N ALA A 312 -18.31 12.68 -7.26
CA ALA A 312 -19.74 12.60 -7.54
C ALA A 312 -20.00 12.10 -8.96
N SER A 313 -19.39 12.73 -9.96
CA SER A 313 -19.56 12.32 -11.36
C SER A 313 -18.99 10.91 -11.61
N VAL A 314 -17.89 10.54 -10.94
CA VAL A 314 -17.34 9.18 -11.02
C VAL A 314 -18.29 8.15 -10.41
N PHE A 315 -18.93 8.49 -9.29
CA PHE A 315 -19.89 7.61 -8.63
C PHE A 315 -21.10 7.34 -9.55
N ASP A 316 -21.68 8.40 -10.13
CA ASP A 316 -22.78 8.29 -11.08
C ASP A 316 -22.40 7.51 -12.33
N PHE A 317 -21.18 7.71 -12.82
CA PHE A 317 -20.62 6.92 -13.91
C PHE A 317 -20.56 5.43 -13.54
N VAL A 318 -20.00 5.09 -12.37
CA VAL A 318 -19.90 3.70 -11.90
C VAL A 318 -21.28 3.07 -11.74
N LEU A 319 -22.24 3.83 -11.23
CA LEU A 319 -23.63 3.39 -11.10
C LEU A 319 -24.27 3.08 -12.47
N GLY A 320 -23.90 3.83 -13.52
CA GLY A 320 -24.39 3.64 -14.89
C GLY A 320 -23.68 2.58 -15.73
N LEU A 321 -22.58 1.99 -15.24
CA LEU A 321 -21.68 1.14 -16.04
C LEU A 321 -22.19 -0.27 -16.37
N VAL A 322 -23.24 -0.81 -15.71
CA VAL A 322 -23.64 -2.21 -15.92
C VAL A 322 -25.06 -2.56 -15.42
N GLU A 323 -25.63 -3.66 -15.94
CA GLU A 323 -26.83 -4.31 -15.38
C GLU A 323 -26.58 -4.90 -13.97
N ASP A 324 -25.32 -5.25 -13.65
CA ASP A 324 -24.84 -5.70 -12.33
C ASP A 324 -23.80 -4.70 -11.78
N ILE A 325 -24.23 -3.86 -10.85
CA ILE A 325 -23.36 -2.85 -10.19
C ILE A 325 -22.20 -3.55 -9.44
N ASP A 326 -20.97 -3.12 -9.72
CA ASP A 326 -19.76 -3.59 -9.03
C ASP A 326 -19.62 -2.83 -7.70
N VAL A 327 -20.09 -3.43 -6.60
CA VAL A 327 -20.12 -2.80 -5.27
C VAL A 327 -18.72 -2.51 -4.73
N ASP A 328 -17.71 -3.31 -5.11
CA ASP A 328 -16.31 -3.03 -4.74
C ASP A 328 -15.85 -1.69 -5.32
N LEU A 329 -16.28 -1.40 -6.55
CA LEU A 329 -15.93 -0.18 -7.26
C LEU A 329 -16.70 1.03 -6.73
N LEU A 330 -18.00 0.89 -6.50
CA LEU A 330 -18.79 1.93 -5.81
C LEU A 330 -18.21 2.25 -4.44
N SER A 331 -17.84 1.23 -3.66
CA SER A 331 -17.21 1.41 -2.35
C SER A 331 -15.90 2.21 -2.47
N ALA A 332 -15.04 1.86 -3.42
CA ALA A 332 -13.78 2.57 -3.62
C ALA A 332 -13.95 4.04 -4.01
N VAL A 333 -14.98 4.37 -4.81
CA VAL A 333 -15.31 5.78 -5.14
C VAL A 333 -15.90 6.48 -3.92
N SER A 334 -16.82 5.82 -3.22
CA SER A 334 -17.49 6.35 -2.03
C SER A 334 -16.50 6.73 -0.94
N GLU A 335 -15.45 5.93 -0.75
CA GLU A 335 -14.39 6.24 0.21
C GLU A 335 -13.64 7.53 -0.14
N VAL A 336 -13.35 7.76 -1.43
CA VAL A 336 -12.70 8.98 -1.89
C VAL A 336 -13.67 10.17 -1.76
N TRP A 337 -14.93 9.98 -2.14
CA TRP A 337 -15.97 11.00 -2.00
C TRP A 337 -16.14 11.42 -0.55
N PHE A 338 -16.32 10.45 0.35
CA PHE A 338 -16.55 10.67 1.77
C PHE A 338 -15.41 11.45 2.43
N ALA A 339 -14.16 11.20 2.01
CA ALA A 339 -13.01 11.93 2.52
C ALA A 339 -13.01 13.42 2.11
N SER A 340 -13.69 13.77 1.02
CA SER A 340 -13.79 15.14 0.50
C SER A 340 -15.08 15.86 0.93
N ASP A 341 -16.23 15.19 0.84
CA ASP A 341 -17.55 15.71 1.18
C ASP A 341 -18.47 14.58 1.69
N PRO A 342 -18.46 14.30 3.01
CA PRO A 342 -19.24 13.23 3.61
C PRO A 342 -20.75 13.52 3.59
N GLU A 343 -21.17 14.80 3.64
CA GLU A 343 -22.57 15.19 3.64
C GLU A 343 -23.21 14.93 2.28
N GLU A 344 -22.51 15.28 1.20
CA GLU A 344 -22.97 15.08 -0.17
C GLU A 344 -23.08 13.59 -0.53
N LEU A 345 -22.08 12.77 -0.17
CA LEU A 345 -22.15 11.33 -0.36
C LEU A 345 -23.36 10.74 0.36
N TRP A 346 -23.62 11.15 1.61
CA TRP A 346 -24.79 10.65 2.34
C TRP A 346 -26.09 11.03 1.67
N TYR A 347 -26.21 12.27 1.20
CA TYR A 347 -27.38 12.68 0.43
C TYR A 347 -27.59 11.77 -0.79
N ARG A 348 -26.53 11.48 -1.54
CA ARG A 348 -26.59 10.59 -2.72
C ARG A 348 -26.98 9.16 -2.37
N LEU A 349 -26.46 8.61 -1.27
CA LEU A 349 -26.76 7.23 -0.83
C LEU A 349 -28.23 7.03 -0.38
N GLN A 350 -28.99 8.11 -0.16
CA GLN A 350 -30.41 8.05 0.17
C GLN A 350 -31.33 7.95 -1.06
N GLU A 351 -30.78 8.19 -2.26
CA GLU A 351 -31.52 8.15 -3.51
C GLU A 351 -31.96 6.71 -3.87
N GLU A 352 -33.09 6.59 -4.56
CA GLU A 352 -33.78 5.31 -4.77
C GLU A 352 -32.94 4.30 -5.59
N ASP A 353 -32.16 4.80 -6.54
CA ASP A 353 -31.24 4.04 -7.39
C ASP A 353 -30.04 3.46 -6.62
N VAL A 354 -29.68 4.05 -5.48
CA VAL A 354 -28.51 3.65 -4.68
C VAL A 354 -28.89 2.95 -3.37
N ARG A 355 -30.14 3.10 -2.92
CA ARG A 355 -30.61 2.57 -1.62
C ARG A 355 -30.33 1.09 -1.39
N ASN A 356 -30.35 0.27 -2.44
CA ASN A 356 -30.05 -1.17 -2.33
C ASN A 356 -28.59 -1.46 -1.96
N TYR A 357 -27.67 -0.54 -2.22
CA TYR A 357 -26.24 -0.65 -1.95
C TYR A 357 -25.80 0.14 -0.72
N GLN A 358 -26.71 0.96 -0.16
CA GLN A 358 -26.42 1.88 0.93
C GLN A 358 -25.75 1.18 2.10
N ALA A 359 -26.30 0.05 2.59
CA ALA A 359 -25.74 -0.67 3.73
C ALA A 359 -24.30 -1.14 3.47
N GLU A 360 -24.04 -1.78 2.31
CA GLU A 360 -22.73 -2.32 1.96
C GLU A 360 -21.68 -1.23 1.76
N ILE A 361 -22.06 -0.13 1.08
CA ILE A 361 -21.18 1.04 0.92
C ILE A 361 -20.89 1.69 2.27
N THR A 362 -21.91 1.83 3.12
CA THR A 362 -21.78 2.47 4.43
C THR A 362 -20.83 1.67 5.33
N GLU A 363 -21.02 0.36 5.40
CA GLU A 363 -20.13 -0.55 6.14
C GLU A 363 -18.69 -0.46 5.63
N SER A 364 -18.48 -0.48 4.31
CA SER A 364 -17.15 -0.41 3.70
C SER A 364 -16.43 0.92 3.98
N VAL A 365 -17.15 2.04 3.85
CA VAL A 365 -16.64 3.39 4.15
C VAL A 365 -16.27 3.50 5.63
N ILE A 366 -17.16 3.08 6.54
CA ILE A 366 -16.93 3.07 7.99
C ILE A 366 -15.68 2.25 8.33
N ASP A 367 -15.60 1.00 7.88
CA ASP A 367 -14.50 0.09 8.22
C ASP A 367 -13.15 0.59 7.68
N ARG A 368 -13.12 1.16 6.47
CA ARG A 368 -11.88 1.72 5.92
C ARG A 368 -11.48 3.01 6.62
N TRP A 369 -12.44 3.86 6.94
CA TRP A 369 -12.17 5.13 7.57
C TRP A 369 -11.69 4.97 9.01
N ALA A 370 -12.35 4.12 9.79
CA ALA A 370 -11.90 3.70 11.11
C ALA A 370 -10.42 3.27 11.08
N ARG A 371 -10.04 2.40 10.13
CA ARG A 371 -8.66 1.91 9.91
C ARG A 371 -7.63 2.96 9.48
N ASN A 372 -8.06 4.07 8.90
CA ASN A 372 -7.16 5.10 8.38
C ASN A 372 -6.98 6.25 9.38
N ASP A 373 -8.06 6.76 9.97
CA ASP A 373 -8.04 7.81 10.99
C ASP A 373 -9.25 7.66 11.93
N PRO A 374 -9.10 6.89 13.03
CA PRO A 374 -10.20 6.59 13.93
C PRO A 374 -10.68 7.80 14.75
N HIS A 375 -9.85 8.83 14.93
CA HIS A 375 -10.28 10.04 15.66
C HIS A 375 -11.13 10.93 14.78
N LEU A 376 -10.72 11.14 13.53
CA LEU A 376 -11.56 11.78 12.53
C LEU A 376 -12.85 10.98 12.33
N ALA A 377 -12.74 9.64 12.43
CA ALA A 377 -13.87 8.73 12.39
C ALA A 377 -14.96 9.11 13.40
N LEU A 378 -14.57 9.25 14.67
CA LEU A 378 -15.48 9.63 15.75
C LEU A 378 -16.10 11.00 15.56
N VAL A 379 -15.33 12.00 15.13
CA VAL A 379 -15.82 13.38 14.97
C VAL A 379 -16.91 13.45 13.91
N SER A 380 -16.76 12.68 12.83
CA SER A 380 -17.68 12.76 11.69
C SER A 380 -18.86 11.77 11.78
N LEU A 381 -18.95 10.97 12.85
CA LEU A 381 -20.16 10.18 13.17
C LEU A 381 -21.44 11.01 13.20
N ASN A 382 -21.34 12.29 13.58
CA ASN A 382 -22.49 13.20 13.61
C ASN A 382 -23.12 13.45 12.22
N HIS A 383 -22.41 13.12 11.13
CA HIS A 383 -22.94 13.22 9.76
C HIS A 383 -23.65 11.93 9.32
N PHE A 384 -23.48 10.83 10.04
CA PHE A 384 -24.18 9.58 9.75
C PHE A 384 -25.62 9.63 10.28
N PRO A 385 -26.57 9.02 9.57
CA PRO A 385 -27.87 8.70 10.14
C PRO A 385 -27.72 7.88 11.43
N ALA A 386 -28.60 8.11 12.41
CA ALA A 386 -28.51 7.53 13.74
C ALA A 386 -28.51 5.99 13.72
N GLU A 387 -29.19 5.39 12.74
CA GLU A 387 -29.25 3.94 12.53
C GLU A 387 -27.89 3.29 12.21
N TYR A 388 -26.88 4.06 11.81
CA TYR A 388 -25.52 3.56 11.54
C TYR A 388 -24.52 3.87 12.66
N HIS A 389 -24.93 4.60 13.71
CA HIS A 389 -24.02 5.01 14.79
C HIS A 389 -23.45 3.79 15.51
N ASP A 390 -24.31 2.83 15.83
CA ASP A 390 -23.96 1.60 16.55
C ASP A 390 -22.84 0.81 15.84
N GLU A 391 -23.02 0.57 14.54
CA GLU A 391 -22.05 -0.14 13.68
C GLU A 391 -20.75 0.66 13.53
N ALA A 392 -20.87 1.98 13.37
CA ALA A 392 -19.71 2.84 13.22
C ALA A 392 -18.87 2.94 14.49
N TYR A 393 -19.51 3.10 15.66
CA TYR A 393 -18.81 3.05 16.95
C TYR A 393 -18.08 1.72 17.15
N LEU A 394 -18.72 0.61 16.77
CA LEU A 394 -18.13 -0.72 16.92
C LEU A 394 -16.92 -0.91 16.00
N ALA A 395 -17.00 -0.50 14.73
CA ALA A 395 -15.89 -0.58 13.79
C ALA A 395 -14.69 0.30 14.23
N ILE A 396 -14.97 1.50 14.75
CA ILE A 396 -13.95 2.40 15.31
C ILE A 396 -13.32 1.79 16.56
N ALA A 397 -14.14 1.32 17.51
CA ALA A 397 -13.66 0.70 18.73
C ALA A 397 -12.78 -0.51 18.43
N ASN A 398 -13.20 -1.36 17.50
CA ASN A 398 -12.42 -2.51 17.06
C ASN A 398 -11.07 -2.08 16.47
N THR A 399 -11.06 -1.03 15.65
CA THR A 399 -9.81 -0.52 15.08
C THR A 399 -8.85 0.02 16.13
N ILE A 400 -9.31 0.89 17.03
CA ILE A 400 -8.42 1.51 18.03
C ILE A 400 -8.08 0.57 19.17
N SER A 401 -8.76 -0.57 19.30
CA SER A 401 -8.47 -1.54 20.36
C SER A 401 -7.03 -2.05 20.36
N HIS A 402 -6.34 -1.98 19.21
CA HIS A 402 -4.95 -2.37 19.10
C HIS A 402 -3.98 -1.32 19.69
N ASP A 403 -4.25 -0.04 19.45
CA ASP A 403 -3.32 1.06 19.78
C ASP A 403 -3.71 1.79 21.08
N ALA A 404 -5.02 1.88 21.35
CA ALA A 404 -5.63 2.59 22.47
C ALA A 404 -6.79 1.75 23.08
N PRO A 405 -6.49 0.60 23.70
CA PRO A 405 -7.50 -0.36 24.13
C PRO A 405 -8.48 0.16 25.18
N LEU A 406 -8.06 1.09 26.07
CA LEU A 406 -8.96 1.73 27.02
C LEU A 406 -9.89 2.75 26.35
N GLU A 407 -9.45 3.43 25.29
CA GLU A 407 -10.31 4.31 24.50
C GLU A 407 -11.35 3.50 23.73
N ALA A 408 -10.94 2.36 23.13
CA ALA A 408 -11.86 1.42 22.49
C ALA A 408 -12.95 0.94 23.47
N LEU A 409 -12.54 0.59 24.69
CA LEU A 409 -13.45 0.15 25.74
C LEU A 409 -14.47 1.23 26.10
N ALA A 410 -14.04 2.50 26.18
CA ALA A 410 -14.92 3.63 26.46
C ALA A 410 -15.95 3.90 25.35
N LEU A 411 -15.74 3.41 24.12
CA LEU A 411 -16.70 3.54 23.02
C LEU A 411 -17.79 2.46 23.04
N LEU A 412 -17.56 1.31 23.68
CA LEU A 412 -18.52 0.20 23.69
C LEU A 412 -19.94 0.57 24.16
N PRO A 413 -20.14 1.43 25.18
CA PRO A 413 -21.49 1.82 25.60
C PRO A 413 -22.26 2.62 24.54
N LEU A 414 -21.55 3.23 23.59
CA LEU A 414 -22.14 4.00 22.49
C LEU A 414 -22.57 3.11 21.32
N THR A 415 -22.16 1.83 21.30
CA THR A 415 -22.48 0.90 20.20
C THR A 415 -23.91 0.39 20.22
N GLY A 416 -24.68 0.59 21.30
CA GLY A 416 -26.03 0.02 21.43
C GLY A 416 -26.10 -1.52 21.50
N VAL A 417 -25.01 -2.25 21.18
CA VAL A 417 -24.95 -3.72 21.11
C VAL A 417 -24.60 -4.37 22.46
N TRP A 418 -24.75 -3.64 23.57
CA TRP A 418 -24.47 -4.23 24.87
C TRP A 418 -25.51 -5.31 25.19
N PRO A 419 -25.10 -6.54 25.55
CA PRO A 419 -26.05 -7.58 25.91
C PRO A 419 -26.83 -7.14 27.16
N GLU A 420 -28.13 -6.86 27.01
CA GLU A 420 -29.01 -6.50 28.12
C GLU A 420 -29.20 -7.64 29.14
N THR A 421 -28.80 -8.87 28.78
CA THR A 421 -28.85 -10.06 29.63
C THR A 421 -27.47 -10.70 29.73
N PRO A 422 -27.04 -11.14 30.94
CA PRO A 422 -25.87 -11.99 31.10
C PRO A 422 -25.95 -13.16 30.12
N MET A 423 -25.01 -13.17 29.19
CA MET A 423 -25.01 -14.11 28.08
C MET A 423 -24.57 -15.48 28.59
N ASP A 424 -25.39 -16.50 28.40
CA ASP A 424 -25.00 -17.87 28.70
C ASP A 424 -24.00 -18.35 27.64
N LEU A 425 -22.71 -18.11 27.90
CA LEU A 425 -21.58 -18.44 27.04
C LEU A 425 -21.54 -19.94 26.65
N GLU A 426 -22.20 -20.82 27.43
CA GLU A 426 -22.28 -22.25 27.15
C GLU A 426 -23.23 -22.61 26.00
N SER A 427 -24.15 -21.70 25.62
CA SER A 427 -25.17 -21.96 24.59
C SER A 427 -24.71 -21.75 23.13
N MET A 428 -23.47 -21.28 22.92
CA MET A 428 -22.95 -20.81 21.60
C MET A 428 -22.33 -21.91 20.71
N THR A 429 -22.98 -23.08 20.57
CA THR A 429 -22.43 -24.19 19.74
C THR A 429 -22.98 -24.28 18.31
N ASP A 430 -23.97 -23.46 17.93
CA ASP A 430 -24.55 -23.46 16.57
C ASP A 430 -23.89 -22.40 15.66
N VAL A 431 -23.32 -22.86 14.55
CA VAL A 431 -22.53 -22.06 13.58
C VAL A 431 -23.43 -21.20 12.67
N SER A 432 -24.70 -21.57 12.51
CA SER A 432 -25.61 -20.90 11.57
C SER A 432 -26.15 -19.57 12.09
N SER A 433 -26.09 -19.34 13.40
CA SER A 433 -26.47 -18.08 14.05
C SER A 433 -25.33 -17.05 14.09
N LEU A 434 -24.10 -17.40 13.70
CA LEU A 434 -22.89 -16.58 13.87
C LEU A 434 -22.89 -15.21 13.14
N ARG A 435 -23.66 -15.01 12.07
CA ARG A 435 -23.75 -13.70 11.41
C ARG A 435 -24.41 -12.63 12.29
N SER A 436 -25.35 -13.00 13.17
CA SER A 436 -25.90 -12.09 14.17
C SER A 436 -24.98 -11.89 15.39
N PHE A 437 -23.83 -12.58 15.45
CA PHE A 437 -22.89 -12.53 16.58
C PHE A 437 -21.58 -11.78 16.26
N ARG A 438 -21.39 -11.22 15.06
CA ARG A 438 -20.19 -10.43 14.74
C ARG A 438 -19.85 -9.39 15.82
N PRO A 439 -20.82 -8.59 16.33
CA PRO A 439 -20.54 -7.63 17.38
C PRO A 439 -19.96 -8.25 18.66
N ILE A 440 -20.35 -9.48 18.99
CA ILE A 440 -19.94 -10.14 20.22
C ILE A 440 -18.47 -10.58 20.15
N TYR A 441 -18.00 -11.05 18.99
CA TYR A 441 -16.58 -11.35 18.79
C TYR A 441 -15.71 -10.09 18.83
N GLU A 442 -16.18 -8.99 18.25
CA GLU A 442 -15.48 -7.70 18.23
C GLU A 442 -15.42 -7.11 19.65
N ILE A 443 -16.54 -7.09 20.39
CA ILE A 443 -16.58 -6.70 21.81
C ILE A 443 -15.61 -7.56 22.63
N ARG A 444 -15.61 -8.88 22.43
CA ARG A 444 -14.67 -9.79 23.12
C ARG A 444 -13.22 -9.41 22.87
N SER A 445 -12.88 -9.13 21.60
CA SER A 445 -11.55 -8.71 21.20
C SER A 445 -11.14 -7.40 21.89
N ILE A 446 -12.03 -6.40 21.89
CA ILE A 446 -11.81 -5.08 22.51
C ILE A 446 -11.57 -5.22 24.02
N VAL A 447 -12.45 -5.92 24.73
CA VAL A 447 -12.33 -6.13 26.19
C VAL A 447 -11.05 -6.91 26.52
N SER A 448 -10.70 -7.91 25.72
CA SER A 448 -9.45 -8.67 25.89
C SER A 448 -8.21 -7.80 25.71
N ALA A 449 -8.19 -6.93 24.69
CA ALA A 449 -7.10 -5.97 24.47
C ALA A 449 -6.97 -4.99 25.65
N ALA A 450 -8.10 -4.47 26.16
CA ALA A 450 -8.14 -3.61 27.35
C ALA A 450 -7.61 -4.32 28.60
N ALA A 451 -8.10 -5.52 28.90
CA ALA A 451 -7.67 -6.28 30.07
C ALA A 451 -6.17 -6.60 30.06
N LYS A 452 -5.59 -6.85 28.87
CA LYS A 452 -4.15 -7.06 28.71
C LYS A 452 -3.33 -5.79 28.93
N SER A 453 -3.86 -4.64 28.52
CA SER A 453 -3.17 -3.35 28.66
C SER A 453 -3.26 -2.80 30.09
N ASP A 454 -4.45 -2.81 30.68
CA ASP A 454 -4.69 -2.36 32.05
C ASP A 454 -5.85 -3.16 32.66
N PRO A 455 -5.56 -4.26 33.38
CA PRO A 455 -6.58 -5.12 33.97
C PRO A 455 -7.38 -4.40 35.05
N VAL A 456 -6.79 -3.46 35.79
CA VAL A 456 -7.47 -2.75 36.87
C VAL A 456 -8.47 -1.77 36.29
N ALA A 457 -8.06 -0.91 35.34
CA ALA A 457 -8.96 0.02 34.68
C ALA A 457 -10.08 -0.71 33.90
N THR A 458 -9.77 -1.88 33.32
CA THR A 458 -10.78 -2.71 32.65
C THR A 458 -11.78 -3.28 33.65
N ILE A 459 -11.35 -3.77 34.81
CA ILE A 459 -12.24 -4.23 35.88
C ILE A 459 -13.08 -3.07 36.44
N GLU A 460 -12.48 -1.90 36.66
CA GLU A 460 -13.20 -0.70 37.10
C GLU A 460 -14.26 -0.27 36.07
N TRP A 461 -13.92 -0.29 34.78
CA TRP A 461 -14.87 -0.03 33.71
C TRP A 461 -16.00 -1.05 33.72
N LEU A 462 -15.66 -2.35 33.80
CA LEU A 462 -16.60 -3.47 33.84
C LEU A 462 -17.53 -3.46 35.07
N ASN A 463 -17.08 -2.87 36.18
CA ASN A 463 -17.86 -2.69 37.41
C ASN A 463 -18.62 -1.37 37.46
N SER A 464 -18.41 -0.47 36.49
CA SER A 464 -19.12 0.80 36.43
C SER A 464 -20.57 0.60 35.95
N ASP A 465 -21.46 1.53 36.27
CA ASP A 465 -22.88 1.50 35.83
C ASP A 465 -23.03 1.41 34.28
N ALA A 466 -21.97 1.67 33.52
CA ALA A 466 -21.94 1.57 32.06
C ALA A 466 -21.92 0.13 31.53
N SER A 467 -21.57 -0.86 32.36
CA SER A 467 -21.46 -2.27 31.99
C SER A 467 -22.13 -3.13 33.04
N ARG A 468 -23.45 -3.30 32.94
CA ARG A 468 -24.21 -4.20 33.83
C ARG A 468 -23.91 -5.67 33.55
N LEU A 469 -22.69 -6.13 33.80
CA LEU A 469 -22.35 -7.54 33.92
C LEU A 469 -22.31 -7.88 35.42
N ASP A 470 -22.86 -9.04 35.82
CA ASP A 470 -22.68 -9.48 37.19
C ASP A 470 -21.22 -9.90 37.44
N GLU A 471 -20.75 -9.68 38.67
CA GLU A 471 -19.36 -9.91 39.11
C GLU A 471 -18.87 -11.34 38.81
N SER A 472 -19.76 -12.34 38.82
CA SER A 472 -19.39 -13.75 38.58
C SER A 472 -19.16 -14.07 37.11
N THR A 473 -20.01 -13.55 36.22
CA THR A 473 -19.84 -13.63 34.75
C THR A 473 -18.57 -12.89 34.32
N LEU A 474 -18.28 -11.77 34.98
CA LEU A 474 -17.07 -10.99 34.75
C LEU A 474 -15.79 -11.74 35.09
N GLN A 475 -15.76 -12.33 36.29
CA GLN A 475 -14.62 -13.09 36.77
C GLN A 475 -14.36 -14.31 35.89
N GLN A 476 -15.42 -15.03 35.50
CA GLN A 476 -15.31 -16.19 34.61
C GLN A 476 -14.76 -15.82 33.21
N TYR A 477 -15.19 -14.68 32.66
CA TYR A 477 -14.68 -14.17 31.40
C TYR A 477 -13.20 -13.78 31.49
N LEU A 478 -12.81 -13.08 32.56
CA LEU A 478 -11.41 -12.69 32.80
C LEU A 478 -10.50 -13.89 33.01
N ASP A 479 -10.93 -14.89 33.77
CA ASP A 479 -10.17 -16.12 33.97
C ASP A 479 -9.93 -16.86 32.63
N THR A 480 -10.93 -16.84 31.75
CA THR A 480 -10.83 -17.42 30.40
C THR A 480 -9.92 -16.62 29.47
N VAL A 481 -9.98 -15.29 29.51
CA VAL A 481 -9.22 -14.40 28.62
C VAL A 481 -7.76 -14.23 29.05
N LEU A 482 -7.50 -14.22 30.36
CA LEU A 482 -6.17 -14.11 30.94
C LEU A 482 -5.46 -15.47 31.10
N GLY A 483 -6.16 -16.58 30.80
CA GLY A 483 -5.60 -17.93 30.89
C GLY A 483 -5.36 -18.40 32.31
N ASN A 484 -6.16 -17.93 33.28
CA ASN A 484 -6.06 -18.30 34.70
C ASN A 484 -6.94 -19.51 35.07
N GLY A 485 -7.43 -20.27 34.09
CA GLY A 485 -8.24 -21.49 34.26
C GLY A 485 -7.43 -22.76 34.43
#